data_AF-A0A1X6ZE46-F1
#
_entry.id   AF-A0A1X6ZE46-F1
#
_cell.length_a   1.000
_cell.length_b   1.000
_cell.length_c   1.000
_cell.angle_alpha   90.00
_cell.angle_beta   90.00
_cell.angle_gamma   90.00
#
_symmetry.space_group_name_H-M   'P 1'
#
loop_
_entity.id
_entity.type
_entity.pdbx_description
1 polymer ?
#
loop_
_entity_poly.entity_id
_entity_poly.type
_entity_poly.pdbx_seq_one_letter_code
_entity_poly.pdbx_strand_id
1 'polypeptide(L)'
;MPPVSHAFGTPPETSARSGPRVPLDAPCPDAPTAAAARDLVAAVRAAGGRQQEAAAGALAFRWFGPPRGFVLLVTGRLSVRFHTRNRLVPMAECRANAGQDCMPVTAAILSGTGLSVAAHCLERTRWLTLDPAAFRRLVAEDAGFRQALFAQHARRLPYFFQRVAGPVTLSMEQRVAEWLLANARADTVETTHQAMAADLVTAREVISRRLRAFARQGWIEQGRGTIRLTGAAALSRVARGQTAWGSTSGQRPENDRTREREASADNSKTGRR
;
A
#
# COMPACT_ATOMS: atom_id res chain seq x y z
N MET A 1 21.45 21.67 -50.02
CA MET A 1 21.39 20.94 -48.75
C MET A 1 22.13 21.74 -47.67
N PRO A 2 21.41 22.39 -46.75
CA PRO A 2 21.91 22.73 -45.41
C PRO A 2 21.20 21.87 -44.34
N PRO A 3 21.79 21.63 -43.15
CA PRO A 3 21.15 20.86 -42.10
C PRO A 3 20.21 21.73 -41.27
N VAL A 4 19.03 21.18 -40.96
CA VAL A 4 17.97 21.79 -40.15
C VAL A 4 18.27 21.52 -38.67
N SER A 5 18.40 22.59 -37.88
CA SER A 5 18.56 22.56 -36.43
C SER A 5 17.19 22.40 -35.77
N HIS A 6 16.96 21.29 -35.06
CA HIS A 6 15.80 21.12 -34.17
C HIS A 6 16.26 21.20 -32.72
N ALA A 7 16.04 22.38 -32.12
CA ALA A 7 16.14 22.58 -30.69
C ALA A 7 14.91 21.94 -30.01
N PHE A 8 15.12 20.90 -29.21
CA PHE A 8 14.12 20.37 -28.29
C PHE A 8 14.12 21.22 -27.01
N GLY A 9 13.05 21.99 -26.81
CA GLY A 9 12.78 22.69 -25.55
C GLY A 9 12.41 21.71 -24.44
N THR A 10 13.08 21.81 -23.30
CA THR A 10 12.74 21.14 -22.04
C THR A 10 11.38 21.62 -21.52
N PRO A 11 10.47 20.71 -21.08
CA PRO A 11 9.22 21.12 -20.44
C PRO A 11 9.47 21.65 -19.01
N PRO A 12 8.60 22.55 -18.50
CA PRO A 12 8.80 23.17 -17.20
C PRO A 12 8.51 22.20 -16.04
N GLU A 13 9.43 22.15 -15.08
CA GLU A 13 9.29 21.44 -13.81
C GLU A 13 8.14 22.06 -12.99
N THR A 14 7.03 21.31 -12.87
CA THR A 14 6.01 21.61 -11.86
C THR A 14 6.42 20.99 -10.52
N SER A 15 6.87 21.82 -9.59
CA SER A 15 7.21 21.42 -8.23
C SER A 15 5.95 20.94 -7.48
N ALA A 16 5.71 19.63 -7.47
CA ALA A 16 4.75 19.02 -6.56
C ALA A 16 5.28 19.18 -5.12
N ARG A 17 4.70 20.11 -4.35
CA ARG A 17 5.01 20.30 -2.94
C ARG A 17 4.64 19.02 -2.18
N SER A 18 5.65 18.26 -1.78
CA SER A 18 5.51 17.06 -0.96
C SER A 18 5.06 17.45 0.44
N GLY A 19 3.89 16.95 0.88
CA GLY A 19 3.49 16.93 2.28
C GLY A 19 4.48 16.15 3.16
N PRO A 20 4.31 16.17 4.49
CA PRO A 20 5.30 15.66 5.43
C PRO A 20 5.57 14.17 5.19
N ARG A 21 6.79 13.88 4.75
CA ARG A 21 7.36 12.54 4.65
C ARG A 21 7.36 11.94 6.06
N VAL A 22 6.92 10.71 6.24
CA VAL A 22 7.46 9.91 7.34
C VAL A 22 8.84 9.48 6.86
N PRO A 23 9.94 10.00 7.43
CA PRO A 23 11.27 9.66 6.95
C PRO A 23 11.45 8.14 6.95
N LEU A 24 12.22 7.60 6.00
CA LEU A 24 12.72 6.22 6.07
C LEU A 24 13.35 5.92 7.45
N ASP A 25 13.86 6.97 8.10
CA ASP A 25 14.52 6.98 9.41
C ASP A 25 13.60 7.26 10.59
N ALA A 26 12.28 7.37 10.38
CA ALA A 26 11.34 7.50 11.49
C ALA A 26 11.47 6.25 12.38
N PRO A 27 11.76 6.41 13.68
CA PRO A 27 11.76 5.28 14.59
C PRO A 27 10.37 4.63 14.54
N CYS A 28 10.33 3.30 14.47
CA CYS A 28 9.10 2.54 14.66
C CYS A 28 8.53 2.99 16.02
N PRO A 29 7.35 3.63 16.09
CA PRO A 29 6.88 4.34 17.29
C PRO A 29 6.68 3.49 18.55
N ASP A 30 6.91 2.18 18.48
CA ASP A 30 6.83 1.28 19.63
C ASP A 30 8.03 0.34 19.66
N ALA A 31 9.19 0.87 20.09
CA ALA A 31 10.25 0.01 20.59
C ALA A 31 9.69 -0.81 21.78
N PRO A 32 10.03 -2.11 21.90
CA PRO A 32 9.68 -2.86 23.11
C PRO A 32 10.15 -2.09 24.34
N THR A 33 9.41 -2.19 25.44
CA THR A 33 9.90 -1.63 26.71
C THR A 33 11.27 -2.23 27.00
N ALA A 34 12.17 -1.44 27.58
CA ALA A 34 13.53 -1.90 27.86
C ALA A 34 13.56 -3.20 28.69
N ALA A 35 12.54 -3.43 29.53
CA ALA A 35 12.34 -4.68 30.26
C ALA A 35 12.01 -5.86 29.34
N ALA A 36 10.96 -5.76 28.50
CA ALA A 36 10.57 -6.83 27.58
C ALA A 36 11.69 -7.18 26.58
N ALA A 37 12.46 -6.17 26.13
CA ALA A 37 13.63 -6.39 25.29
C ALA A 37 14.73 -7.19 25.99
N ARG A 38 14.98 -6.92 27.29
CA ARG A 38 15.95 -7.69 28.10
C ARG A 38 15.50 -9.13 28.30
N ASP A 39 14.21 -9.36 28.55
CA ASP A 39 13.66 -10.69 28.77
C ASP A 39 13.77 -11.56 27.51
N LEU A 40 13.45 -11.00 26.33
CA LEU A 40 13.65 -11.68 25.05
C LEU A 40 15.13 -12.04 24.84
N VAL A 41 16.06 -11.12 25.10
CA VAL A 41 17.50 -11.37 24.97
C VAL A 41 17.97 -12.47 25.93
N ALA A 42 17.49 -12.46 27.17
CA ALA A 42 17.83 -13.47 28.17
C ALA A 42 17.32 -14.86 27.76
N ALA A 43 16.06 -14.97 27.34
CA ALA A 43 15.46 -16.22 26.88
C ALA A 43 16.20 -16.79 25.66
N VAL A 44 16.55 -15.94 24.69
CA VAL A 44 17.28 -16.38 23.49
C VAL A 44 18.70 -16.85 23.83
N ARG A 45 19.40 -16.18 24.78
CA ARG A 45 20.70 -16.65 25.26
C ARG A 45 20.59 -18.00 25.97
N ALA A 46 19.62 -18.14 26.88
CA ALA A 46 19.38 -19.38 27.61
C ALA A 46 19.07 -20.55 26.67
N ALA A 47 18.36 -20.30 25.56
CA ALA A 47 18.07 -21.28 24.52
C ALA A 47 19.28 -21.62 23.62
N GLY A 48 20.48 -21.08 23.88
CA GLY A 48 21.70 -21.34 23.10
C GLY A 48 21.96 -20.35 21.97
N GLY A 49 21.36 -19.15 22.03
CA GLY A 49 21.59 -18.08 21.06
C GLY A 49 23.04 -17.60 21.06
N ARG A 50 23.70 -17.66 19.90
CA ARG A 50 25.10 -17.22 19.74
C ARG A 50 25.16 -15.74 19.43
N GLN A 51 26.00 -15.01 20.17
CA GLN A 51 26.22 -13.58 19.92
C GLN A 51 27.18 -13.36 18.75
N GLN A 52 26.85 -12.35 17.95
CA GLN A 52 27.67 -11.85 16.84
C GLN A 52 27.71 -10.31 16.90
N GLU A 53 28.75 -9.73 16.31
CA GLU A 53 28.92 -8.28 16.19
C GLU A 53 29.53 -7.95 14.82
N ALA A 54 29.16 -6.79 14.27
CA ALA A 54 29.80 -6.24 13.08
C ALA A 54 29.76 -4.71 13.07
N ALA A 55 30.70 -4.11 12.33
CA ALA A 55 30.80 -2.67 12.14
C ALA A 55 29.68 -2.13 11.23
N ALA A 56 29.50 -0.81 11.22
CA ALA A 56 28.60 -0.13 10.30
C ALA A 56 28.95 -0.44 8.83
N GLY A 57 27.94 -0.63 7.99
CA GLY A 57 28.07 -1.00 6.58
C GLY A 57 28.29 -2.50 6.32
N ALA A 58 28.70 -3.28 7.33
CA ALA A 58 28.99 -4.69 7.16
C ALA A 58 27.73 -5.52 6.83
N LEU A 59 27.90 -6.54 5.97
CA LEU A 59 26.88 -7.55 5.73
C LEU A 59 26.80 -8.47 6.96
N ALA A 60 25.68 -8.43 7.68
CA ALA A 60 25.46 -9.28 8.85
C ALA A 60 25.21 -10.74 8.43
N PHE A 61 24.29 -10.94 7.48
CA PHE A 61 23.99 -12.26 6.92
C PHE A 61 23.31 -12.16 5.56
N ARG A 62 23.45 -13.22 4.75
CA ARG A 62 22.74 -13.41 3.50
C ARG A 62 22.34 -14.87 3.34
N TRP A 63 21.04 -15.12 3.18
CA TRP A 63 20.48 -16.47 3.08
C TRP A 63 19.54 -16.59 1.89
N PHE A 64 19.48 -17.81 1.35
CA PHE A 64 18.59 -18.18 0.26
C PHE A 64 17.93 -19.52 0.63
N GLY A 65 16.60 -19.59 0.54
CA GLY A 65 15.84 -20.78 0.90
C GLY A 65 15.41 -20.77 2.38
N PRO A 66 15.45 -21.92 3.08
CA PRO A 66 15.09 -21.97 4.49
C PRO A 66 15.95 -21.03 5.34
N PRO A 67 15.36 -20.28 6.29
CA PRO A 67 16.12 -19.47 7.24
C PRO A 67 17.14 -20.31 8.02
N ARG A 68 18.35 -19.77 8.24
CA ARG A 68 19.42 -20.46 8.96
C ARG A 68 19.47 -20.16 10.46
N GLY A 69 18.66 -19.22 10.93
CA GLY A 69 18.54 -18.89 12.34
C GLY A 69 17.54 -17.77 12.59
N PHE A 70 16.96 -17.76 13.78
CA PHE A 70 16.23 -16.62 14.32
C PHE A 70 17.23 -15.54 14.75
N VAL A 71 16.96 -14.27 14.43
CA VAL A 71 17.87 -13.15 14.67
C VAL A 71 17.20 -12.11 15.57
N LEU A 72 17.81 -11.82 16.72
CA LEU A 72 17.38 -10.81 17.69
C LEU A 72 18.49 -9.79 17.94
N LEU A 73 18.23 -8.51 17.77
CA LEU A 73 19.23 -7.47 17.99
C LEU A 73 19.35 -7.15 19.48
N VAL A 74 20.59 -7.09 19.96
CA VAL A 74 20.93 -6.66 21.33
C VAL A 74 21.19 -5.15 21.34
N THR A 75 22.01 -4.66 20.40
CA THR A 75 22.28 -3.24 20.18
C THR A 75 22.47 -2.96 18.69
N GLY A 76 22.25 -1.72 18.27
CA GLY A 76 22.46 -1.30 16.88
C GLY A 76 21.19 -1.40 16.02
N ARG A 77 21.39 -1.41 14.70
CA ARG A 77 20.31 -1.40 13.71
C ARG A 77 20.69 -2.16 12.44
N LEU A 78 19.77 -2.99 11.94
CA LEU A 78 19.87 -3.68 10.66
C LEU A 78 18.88 -3.11 9.63
N SER A 79 19.33 -2.99 8.37
CA SER A 79 18.47 -2.94 7.19
C SER A 79 18.43 -4.33 6.55
N VAL A 80 17.23 -4.86 6.33
CA VAL A 80 16.99 -6.23 5.86
C VAL A 80 16.19 -6.18 4.58
N ARG A 81 16.84 -6.50 3.46
CA ARG A 81 16.17 -6.62 2.15
C ARG A 81 15.80 -8.08 1.89
N PHE A 82 14.56 -8.33 1.49
CA PHE A 82 14.06 -9.69 1.32
C PHE A 82 12.96 -9.80 0.27
N HIS A 83 12.77 -11.03 -0.24
CA HIS A 83 11.57 -11.45 -0.97
C HIS A 83 11.24 -12.92 -0.66
N THR A 84 9.97 -13.27 -0.76
CA THR A 84 9.51 -14.66 -0.57
C THR A 84 9.78 -15.49 -1.82
N ARG A 85 9.94 -16.81 -1.67
CA ARG A 85 10.26 -17.71 -2.80
C ARG A 85 9.24 -17.64 -3.95
N ASN A 86 7.97 -17.39 -3.64
CA ASN A 86 6.90 -17.26 -4.63
C ASN A 86 6.92 -15.92 -5.40
N ARG A 87 7.81 -14.98 -5.04
CA ARG A 87 7.94 -13.64 -5.64
C ARG A 87 6.63 -12.87 -5.82
N LEU A 88 5.60 -13.20 -5.03
CA LEU A 88 4.31 -12.49 -5.07
C LEU A 88 4.44 -11.05 -4.58
N VAL A 89 5.44 -10.78 -3.75
CA VAL A 89 5.78 -9.45 -3.24
C VAL A 89 7.07 -8.94 -3.88
N PRO A 90 7.13 -7.64 -4.26
CA PRO A 90 8.37 -6.98 -4.65
C PRO A 90 9.44 -7.11 -3.57
N MET A 91 10.72 -6.94 -3.95
CA MET A 91 11.82 -6.82 -3.00
C MET A 91 11.50 -5.76 -1.95
N ALA A 92 11.31 -6.19 -0.71
CA ALA A 92 10.91 -5.34 0.41
C ALA A 92 12.09 -5.10 1.34
N GLU A 93 12.05 -3.98 2.08
CA GLU A 93 13.03 -3.66 3.11
C GLU A 93 12.35 -3.57 4.48
N CYS A 94 12.88 -4.28 5.47
CA CYS A 94 12.50 -4.17 6.87
C CYS A 94 13.70 -3.65 7.67
N ARG A 95 13.45 -2.80 8.67
CA ARG A 95 14.49 -2.36 9.62
C ARG A 95 14.24 -3.01 10.98
N ALA A 96 15.30 -3.43 11.65
CA ALA A 96 15.27 -3.94 13.01
C ALA A 96 16.21 -3.10 13.88
N ASN A 97 15.76 -2.73 15.08
CA ASN A 97 16.53 -2.00 16.08
C ASN A 97 16.88 -2.90 17.27
N ALA A 98 17.67 -2.39 18.22
CA ALA A 98 17.90 -3.02 19.51
C ALA A 98 16.59 -3.51 20.18
N GLY A 99 16.61 -4.74 20.69
CA GLY A 99 15.44 -5.41 21.26
C GLY A 99 14.50 -6.03 20.23
N GLN A 100 14.67 -5.75 18.93
CA GLN A 100 13.79 -6.25 17.89
C GLN A 100 14.38 -7.44 17.14
N ASP A 101 13.49 -8.30 16.67
CA ASP A 101 13.83 -9.40 15.79
C ASP A 101 13.79 -8.99 14.31
N CYS A 102 14.46 -9.78 13.49
CA CYS A 102 14.35 -9.72 12.04
C CYS A 102 13.01 -10.33 11.58
N MET A 103 11.92 -9.55 11.64
CA MET A 103 10.55 -10.01 11.33
C MET A 103 10.41 -10.90 10.08
N PRO A 104 11.01 -10.58 8.91
CA PRO A 104 10.86 -11.43 7.73
C PRO A 104 11.43 -12.83 7.91
N VAL A 105 12.55 -12.94 8.63
CA VAL A 105 13.19 -14.21 8.97
C VAL A 105 12.31 -14.98 9.96
N THR A 106 11.81 -14.31 10.99
CA THR A 106 10.93 -14.91 11.99
C THR A 106 9.65 -15.46 11.36
N ALA A 107 9.00 -14.66 10.51
CA ALA A 107 7.81 -15.08 9.77
C ALA A 107 8.09 -16.31 8.90
N ALA A 108 9.22 -16.33 8.18
CA ALA A 108 9.62 -17.46 7.36
C ALA A 108 9.87 -18.75 8.17
N ILE A 109 10.48 -18.64 9.37
CA ILE A 109 10.68 -19.79 10.26
C ILE A 109 9.34 -20.35 10.72
N LEU A 110 8.42 -19.47 11.18
CA LEU A 110 7.12 -19.87 11.72
C LEU A 110 6.18 -20.42 10.66
N SER A 111 6.21 -19.85 9.45
CA SER A 111 5.36 -20.30 8.34
C SER A 111 5.95 -21.47 7.56
N GLY A 112 7.16 -21.93 7.89
CA GLY A 112 7.88 -22.95 7.12
C GLY A 112 8.20 -22.53 5.68
N THR A 113 8.29 -21.23 5.38
CA THR A 113 8.55 -20.73 4.02
C THR A 113 10.02 -20.39 3.83
N GLY A 114 10.50 -20.53 2.58
CA GLY A 114 11.82 -20.06 2.19
C GLY A 114 11.79 -18.58 1.77
N LEU A 115 12.88 -17.87 2.04
CA LEU A 115 13.09 -16.48 1.63
C LEU A 115 14.49 -16.30 1.04
N SER A 116 14.67 -15.28 0.21
CA SER A 116 16.01 -14.71 0.00
C SER A 116 16.11 -13.43 0.79
N VAL A 117 17.18 -13.27 1.57
CA VAL A 117 17.35 -12.16 2.49
C VAL A 117 18.81 -11.73 2.55
N ALA A 118 19.05 -10.43 2.62
CA ALA A 118 20.34 -9.84 2.92
C ALA A 118 20.16 -8.75 3.99
N ALA A 119 20.94 -8.83 5.07
CA ALA A 119 20.90 -7.88 6.17
C ALA A 119 22.23 -7.14 6.31
N HIS A 120 22.16 -5.80 6.36
CA HIS A 120 23.30 -4.91 6.52
C HIS A 120 23.20 -4.13 7.82
N CYS A 121 24.34 -3.96 8.49
CA CYS A 121 24.46 -3.15 9.68
C CYS A 121 24.44 -1.67 9.29
N LEU A 122 23.49 -0.90 9.80
CA LEU A 122 23.45 0.55 9.58
C LEU A 122 24.39 1.30 10.53
N GLU A 123 24.72 0.67 11.65
CA GLU A 123 25.67 1.13 12.68
C GLU A 123 26.36 -0.09 13.30
N ARG A 124 27.27 0.11 14.27
CA ARG A 124 27.89 -1.02 14.99
C ARG A 124 26.80 -1.80 15.72
N THR A 125 26.61 -3.05 15.31
CA THR A 125 25.43 -3.84 15.67
C THR A 125 25.83 -5.15 16.31
N ARG A 126 25.17 -5.50 17.42
CA ARG A 126 25.28 -6.78 18.12
C ARG A 126 23.96 -7.50 18.08
N TRP A 127 23.97 -8.78 17.72
CA TRP A 127 22.76 -9.60 17.64
C TRP A 127 23.01 -11.02 18.13
N LEU A 128 21.93 -11.71 18.46
CA LEU A 128 21.90 -13.13 18.75
C LEU A 128 21.34 -13.88 17.55
N THR A 129 21.94 -15.02 17.24
CA THR A 129 21.42 -15.99 16.27
C THR A 129 21.11 -17.30 16.97
N LEU A 130 19.85 -17.74 16.88
CA LEU A 130 19.34 -18.97 17.49
C LEU A 130 18.94 -19.97 16.38
N ASP A 131 19.22 -21.25 16.60
CA ASP A 131 18.82 -22.31 15.67
C ASP A 131 17.29 -22.31 15.43
N PRO A 132 16.80 -22.50 14.19
CA PRO A 132 15.36 -22.46 13.92
C PRO A 132 14.53 -23.48 14.71
N ALA A 133 15.06 -24.68 15.00
CA ALA A 133 14.35 -25.68 15.79
C ALA A 133 14.31 -25.29 17.27
N ALA A 134 15.43 -24.76 17.80
CA ALA A 134 15.46 -24.21 19.16
C ALA A 134 14.50 -23.02 19.33
N PHE A 135 14.43 -22.13 18.34
CA PHE A 135 13.44 -21.05 18.32
C PHE A 135 12.00 -21.56 18.33
N ARG A 136 11.66 -22.56 17.51
CA ARG A 136 10.31 -23.15 17.51
C ARG A 136 9.95 -23.77 18.86
N ARG A 137 10.88 -24.47 19.51
CA ARG A 137 10.69 -24.98 20.88
C ARG A 137 10.47 -23.85 21.87
N LEU A 138 11.28 -22.81 21.83
CA LEU A 138 11.15 -21.65 22.71
C LEU A 138 9.77 -20.97 22.53
N VAL A 139 9.29 -20.82 21.30
CA VAL A 139 7.94 -20.31 21.03
C VAL A 139 6.87 -21.25 21.57
N ALA A 140 7.04 -22.57 21.51
CA ALA A 140 6.05 -23.53 21.98
C ALA A 140 5.98 -23.61 23.52
N GLU A 141 7.14 -23.66 24.17
CA GLU A 141 7.28 -24.03 25.58
C GLU A 141 7.28 -22.81 26.52
N ASP A 142 7.82 -21.67 26.09
CA ASP A 142 7.91 -20.46 26.91
C ASP A 142 6.77 -19.48 26.56
N ALA A 143 5.76 -19.43 27.42
CA ALA A 143 4.62 -18.54 27.26
C ALA A 143 4.99 -17.05 27.34
N GLY A 144 5.94 -16.69 28.19
CA GLY A 144 6.39 -15.30 28.36
C GLY A 144 7.13 -14.81 27.12
N PHE A 145 8.07 -15.61 26.62
CA PHE A 145 8.76 -15.34 25.37
C PHE A 145 7.78 -15.22 24.20
N ARG A 146 6.86 -16.18 24.07
CA ARG A 146 5.85 -16.18 22.99
C ARG A 146 4.98 -14.92 23.02
N GLN A 147 4.49 -14.53 24.20
CA GLN A 147 3.69 -13.31 24.36
C GLN A 147 4.49 -12.06 24.00
N ALA A 148 5.73 -11.93 24.49
CA ALA A 148 6.59 -10.79 24.20
C ALA A 148 6.91 -10.68 22.70
N LEU A 149 7.25 -11.81 22.06
CA LEU A 149 7.54 -11.87 20.63
C LEU A 149 6.32 -11.45 19.79
N PHE A 150 5.14 -12.00 20.07
CA PHE A 150 3.95 -11.67 19.29
C PHE A 150 3.43 -10.25 19.56
N ALA A 151 3.56 -9.74 20.79
CA ALA A 151 3.25 -8.34 21.09
C ALA A 151 4.13 -7.39 20.28
N GLN A 152 5.43 -7.70 20.15
CA GLN A 152 6.34 -6.93 19.29
C GLN A 152 5.93 -6.98 17.81
N HIS A 153 5.54 -8.13 17.30
CA HIS A 153 5.07 -8.26 15.91
C HIS A 153 3.76 -7.50 15.66
N ALA A 154 2.79 -7.64 16.57
CA ALA A 154 1.49 -6.97 16.50
C ALA A 154 1.64 -5.45 16.44
N ARG A 155 2.54 -4.86 17.23
CA ARG A 155 2.84 -3.42 17.21
C ARG A 155 3.46 -2.95 15.89
N ARG A 156 4.18 -3.82 15.18
CA ARG A 156 4.88 -3.48 13.92
C ARG A 156 4.03 -3.63 12.66
N LEU A 157 2.97 -4.43 12.73
CA LEU A 157 2.04 -4.69 11.61
C LEU A 157 1.41 -3.42 11.01
N PRO A 158 0.86 -2.47 11.80
CA PRO A 158 0.30 -1.23 11.26
C PRO A 158 1.29 -0.42 10.43
N TYR A 159 2.54 -0.32 10.87
CA TYR A 159 3.61 0.40 10.15
C TYR A 159 4.00 -0.30 8.84
N PHE A 160 3.97 -1.63 8.83
CA PHE A 160 4.16 -2.39 7.60
C PHE A 160 3.05 -2.08 6.58
N PHE A 161 1.79 -2.12 7.00
CA PHE A 161 0.66 -1.79 6.12
C PHE A 161 0.70 -0.34 5.62
N GLN A 162 1.08 0.62 6.46
CA GLN A 162 1.29 2.01 6.05
C GLN A 162 2.37 2.15 4.97
N ARG A 163 3.46 1.37 5.06
CA ARG A 163 4.54 1.40 4.05
C ARG A 163 4.15 0.73 2.74
N VAL A 164 3.43 -0.40 2.79
CA VAL A 164 2.96 -1.13 1.60
C VAL A 164 1.88 -0.34 0.86
N ALA A 165 1.03 0.41 1.57
CA ALA A 165 0.05 1.30 0.96
C ALA A 165 0.69 2.44 0.12
N GLY A 166 1.99 2.71 0.31
CA GLY A 166 2.70 3.80 -0.37
C GLY A 166 2.11 5.20 -0.08
N PRO A 167 2.61 6.26 -0.73
CA PRO A 167 1.99 7.59 -0.70
C PRO A 167 0.83 7.68 -1.71
N VAL A 168 -0.05 6.67 -1.78
CA VAL A 168 -1.31 6.79 -2.52
C VAL A 168 -2.41 6.99 -1.49
N THR A 169 -2.54 8.20 -0.96
CA THR A 169 -3.85 8.64 -0.49
C THR A 169 -4.70 8.81 -1.75
N LEU A 170 -5.31 7.72 -2.21
CA LEU A 170 -6.42 7.84 -3.12
C LEU A 170 -7.37 8.86 -2.50
N SER A 171 -7.66 9.94 -3.23
CA SER A 171 -8.76 10.83 -2.89
C SER A 171 -10.01 9.98 -2.62
N MET A 172 -10.92 10.49 -1.79
CA MET A 172 -12.15 9.74 -1.52
C MET A 172 -12.90 9.43 -2.82
N GLU A 173 -12.83 10.32 -3.80
CA GLU A 173 -13.32 10.15 -5.17
C GLU A 173 -12.71 8.92 -5.86
N GLN A 174 -11.38 8.78 -5.82
CA GLN A 174 -10.68 7.61 -6.35
C GLN A 174 -11.12 6.32 -5.64
N ARG A 175 -11.20 6.34 -4.32
CA ARG A 175 -11.59 5.17 -3.50
C ARG A 175 -13.02 4.72 -3.81
N VAL A 176 -13.95 5.66 -3.96
CA VAL A 176 -15.35 5.37 -4.33
C VAL A 176 -15.44 4.83 -5.76
N ALA A 177 -14.70 5.41 -6.72
CA ALA A 177 -14.69 4.93 -8.10
C ALA A 177 -14.11 3.51 -8.22
N GLU A 178 -13.00 3.23 -7.55
CA GLU A 178 -12.37 1.91 -7.51
C GLU A 178 -13.28 0.87 -6.85
N TRP A 179 -13.88 1.21 -5.70
CA TRP A 179 -14.81 0.32 -5.00
C TRP A 179 -16.03 -0.01 -5.87
N LEU A 180 -16.61 0.97 -6.58
CA LEU A 180 -17.74 0.73 -7.49
C LEU A 180 -17.36 -0.21 -8.63
N LEU A 181 -16.20 -0.01 -9.26
CA LEU A 181 -15.72 -0.86 -10.35
C LEU A 181 -15.43 -2.29 -9.89
N ALA A 182 -14.86 -2.45 -8.69
CA ALA A 182 -14.50 -3.76 -8.14
C ALA A 182 -15.73 -4.59 -7.69
N ASN A 183 -16.82 -3.92 -7.29
CA ASN A 183 -18.01 -4.58 -6.75
C ASN A 183 -19.18 -4.68 -7.75
N ALA A 184 -19.01 -4.20 -8.98
CA ALA A 184 -20.04 -4.28 -10.00
C ALA A 184 -20.15 -5.69 -10.61
N ARG A 185 -21.37 -6.17 -10.76
CA ARG A 185 -21.73 -7.34 -11.57
C ARG A 185 -22.64 -6.87 -12.70
N ALA A 186 -22.25 -7.10 -13.95
CA ALA A 186 -22.98 -6.62 -15.13
C ALA A 186 -23.39 -5.13 -14.99
N ASP A 187 -22.40 -4.28 -14.68
CA ASP A 187 -22.55 -2.82 -14.47
C ASP A 187 -23.45 -2.40 -13.30
N THR A 188 -23.86 -3.31 -12.41
CA THR A 188 -24.69 -2.98 -11.25
C THR A 188 -24.02 -3.40 -9.96
N VAL A 189 -24.09 -2.53 -8.95
CA VAL A 189 -23.66 -2.81 -7.58
C VAL A 189 -24.88 -2.82 -6.69
N GLU A 190 -25.10 -3.91 -5.97
CA GLU A 190 -26.09 -3.97 -4.89
C GLU A 190 -25.43 -3.54 -3.57
N THR A 191 -25.77 -2.34 -3.09
CA THR A 191 -25.18 -1.79 -1.88
C THR A 191 -26.01 -0.65 -1.30
N THR A 192 -25.71 -0.28 -0.06
CA THR A 192 -26.21 0.95 0.56
C THR A 192 -25.06 1.92 0.79
N HIS A 193 -25.36 3.22 0.91
CA HIS A 193 -24.33 4.20 1.22
C HIS A 193 -23.67 3.94 2.58
N GLN A 194 -24.41 3.34 3.53
CA GLN A 194 -23.88 2.98 4.84
C GLN A 194 -22.90 1.80 4.76
N ALA A 195 -23.24 0.77 3.98
CA ALA A 195 -22.35 -0.37 3.75
C ALA A 195 -21.06 0.07 3.06
N MET A 196 -21.16 0.86 1.98
CA MET A 196 -20.00 1.43 1.30
C MET A 196 -19.16 2.32 2.22
N ALA A 197 -19.79 3.08 3.11
CA ALA A 197 -19.08 3.93 4.08
C ALA A 197 -18.30 3.12 5.12
N ALA A 198 -18.85 1.97 5.55
CA ALA A 198 -18.15 1.04 6.42
C ALA A 198 -16.92 0.44 5.71
N ASP A 199 -17.09 -0.05 4.49
CA ASP A 199 -16.01 -0.64 3.69
C ASP A 199 -14.89 0.36 3.38
N LEU A 200 -15.26 1.60 3.08
CA LEU A 200 -14.33 2.69 2.80
C LEU A 200 -13.91 3.47 4.05
N VAL A 201 -14.29 3.01 5.25
CA VAL A 201 -13.90 3.59 6.54
C VAL A 201 -14.06 5.12 6.54
N THR A 202 -15.27 5.59 6.27
CA THR A 202 -15.62 7.01 6.17
C THR A 202 -17.07 7.23 6.63
N ALA A 203 -17.49 8.49 6.74
CA ALA A 203 -18.89 8.82 7.02
C ALA A 203 -19.79 8.62 5.79
N ARG A 204 -21.03 8.19 6.02
CA ARG A 204 -22.07 7.98 4.99
C ARG A 204 -22.35 9.24 4.17
N GLU A 205 -22.24 10.41 4.79
CA GLU A 205 -22.46 11.72 4.17
C GLU A 205 -21.38 12.01 3.13
N VAL A 206 -20.14 11.57 3.38
CA VAL A 206 -19.02 11.70 2.44
C VAL A 206 -19.28 10.85 1.20
N ILE A 207 -19.67 9.58 1.38
CA ILE A 207 -20.06 8.69 0.27
C ILE A 207 -21.21 9.28 -0.53
N SER A 208 -22.27 9.70 0.16
CA SER A 208 -23.46 10.29 -0.48
C SER A 208 -23.12 11.53 -1.31
N ARG A 209 -22.16 12.35 -0.86
CA ARG A 209 -21.68 13.53 -1.61
C ARG A 209 -20.90 13.13 -2.86
N ARG A 210 -20.08 12.07 -2.80
CA ARG A 210 -19.32 11.57 -3.96
C ARG A 210 -20.22 10.92 -5.00
N LEU A 211 -21.14 10.05 -4.58
CA LEU A 211 -22.11 9.40 -5.46
C LEU A 211 -23.01 10.43 -6.15
N ARG A 212 -23.50 11.45 -5.43
CA ARG A 212 -24.24 12.57 -6.04
C ARG A 212 -23.43 13.29 -7.11
N ALA A 213 -22.14 13.51 -6.89
CA ALA A 213 -21.29 14.15 -7.87
C ALA A 213 -21.05 13.28 -9.11
N PHE A 214 -20.85 11.97 -8.96
CA PHE A 214 -20.76 11.04 -10.08
C PHE A 214 -22.07 10.93 -10.88
N ALA A 215 -23.21 10.93 -10.19
CA ALA A 215 -24.52 10.92 -10.84
C ALA A 215 -24.76 12.20 -11.66
N ARG A 216 -24.37 13.38 -11.15
CA ARG A 216 -24.44 14.64 -11.91
C ARG A 216 -23.60 14.63 -13.18
N GLN A 217 -22.50 13.87 -13.19
CA GLN A 217 -21.65 13.71 -14.38
C GLN A 217 -22.17 12.62 -15.32
N GLY A 218 -23.30 11.97 -15.01
CA GLY A 218 -23.85 10.87 -15.78
C GLY A 218 -23.02 9.58 -15.73
N TRP A 219 -22.14 9.43 -14.72
CA TRP A 219 -21.27 8.26 -14.60
C TRP A 219 -21.91 7.09 -13.85
N ILE A 220 -22.93 7.39 -13.04
CA ILE A 220 -23.74 6.40 -12.33
C ILE A 220 -25.20 6.81 -12.30
N GLU A 221 -26.08 5.83 -12.11
CA GLU A 221 -27.47 6.02 -11.72
C GLU A 221 -27.72 5.33 -10.36
N GLN A 222 -28.48 5.98 -9.48
CA GLN A 222 -28.77 5.48 -8.14
C GLN A 222 -30.22 4.98 -8.08
N GLY A 223 -30.39 3.74 -7.64
CA GLY A 223 -31.68 3.13 -7.29
C GLY A 223 -31.74 2.79 -5.81
N ARG A 224 -32.87 2.25 -5.35
CA ARG A 224 -33.00 1.80 -3.97
C ARG A 224 -32.16 0.53 -3.77
N GLY A 225 -31.06 0.68 -3.01
CA GLY A 225 -30.14 -0.43 -2.72
C GLY A 225 -29.25 -0.84 -3.90
N THR A 226 -29.28 -0.07 -5.00
CA THR A 226 -28.54 -0.39 -6.22
C THR A 226 -27.88 0.85 -6.82
N ILE A 227 -26.72 0.65 -7.45
CA ILE A 227 -26.00 1.68 -8.20
C ILE A 227 -25.63 1.08 -9.56
N ARG A 228 -26.10 1.69 -10.65
CA ARG A 228 -25.79 1.27 -12.01
C ARG A 228 -24.67 2.15 -12.59
N LEU A 229 -23.66 1.54 -13.18
CA LEU A 229 -22.47 2.20 -13.72
C LEU A 229 -22.71 2.53 -15.19
N THR A 230 -23.12 3.77 -15.48
CA THR A 230 -23.36 4.23 -16.86
C THR A 230 -22.08 4.74 -17.54
N GLY A 231 -21.05 5.09 -16.76
CA GLY A 231 -19.77 5.64 -17.23
C GLY A 231 -18.54 4.92 -16.70
N ALA A 232 -18.47 3.59 -16.80
CA ALA A 232 -17.37 2.78 -16.27
C ALA A 232 -15.97 3.26 -16.71
N ALA A 233 -15.82 3.69 -17.97
CA ALA A 233 -14.56 4.25 -18.47
C ALA A 233 -14.17 5.55 -17.76
N ALA A 234 -15.14 6.42 -17.44
CA ALA A 234 -14.89 7.65 -16.69
C ALA A 234 -14.51 7.35 -15.24
N LEU A 235 -15.22 6.42 -14.59
CA LEU A 235 -14.89 5.93 -13.25
C LEU A 235 -13.47 5.33 -13.21
N SER A 236 -13.07 4.59 -14.24
CA SER A 236 -11.72 4.01 -14.35
C SER A 236 -10.63 5.09 -14.45
N ARG A 237 -10.89 6.21 -15.15
CA ARG A 237 -9.98 7.35 -15.17
C ARG A 237 -9.88 8.05 -13.83
N VAL A 238 -11.01 8.19 -13.13
CA VAL A 238 -11.05 8.76 -11.76
C VAL A 238 -10.24 7.89 -10.82
N ALA A 239 -10.46 6.57 -10.81
CA ALA A 239 -9.72 5.62 -9.98
C ALA A 239 -8.19 5.71 -10.21
N ARG A 240 -7.76 5.91 -11.46
CA ARG A 240 -6.36 6.12 -11.83
C ARG A 240 -5.81 7.51 -11.56
N GLY A 241 -6.62 8.45 -11.03
CA GLY A 241 -6.21 9.83 -10.73
C GLY A 241 -6.01 10.70 -11.97
N GLN A 242 -6.59 10.33 -13.11
CA GLN A 242 -6.36 10.97 -14.42
C GLN A 242 -7.35 12.11 -14.73
N THR A 243 -8.25 12.44 -13.81
CA THR A 243 -9.24 13.51 -13.96
C THR A 243 -8.99 14.64 -12.97
N ALA A 244 -8.83 15.87 -13.46
CA ALA A 244 -8.81 17.07 -12.63
C ALA A 244 -10.19 17.28 -11.99
N TRP A 245 -10.33 16.85 -10.75
CA TRP A 245 -11.53 17.09 -9.97
C TRP A 245 -11.57 18.56 -9.53
N GLY A 246 -12.35 19.40 -10.22
CA GLY A 246 -12.65 20.77 -9.79
C GLY A 246 -12.40 21.91 -10.79
N SER A 247 -11.96 21.68 -12.03
CA SER A 247 -11.65 22.75 -12.99
C SER A 247 -12.70 23.03 -14.06
N THR A 248 -13.95 22.58 -13.91
CA THR A 248 -15.01 22.97 -14.86
C THR A 248 -16.34 23.14 -14.13
N SER A 249 -16.53 24.32 -13.56
CA SER A 249 -17.88 24.88 -13.42
C SER A 249 -18.46 25.07 -14.82
N GLY A 250 -19.48 24.28 -15.14
CA GLY A 250 -20.43 24.58 -16.21
C GLY A 250 -19.87 24.53 -17.63
N GLN A 251 -19.84 23.35 -18.22
CA GLN A 251 -20.20 23.21 -19.64
C GLN A 251 -20.70 21.79 -19.89
N ARG A 252 -22.01 21.71 -20.14
CA ARG A 252 -22.68 20.58 -20.78
C ARG A 252 -21.96 20.33 -22.11
N PRO A 253 -21.63 19.08 -22.49
CA PRO A 253 -21.08 18.83 -23.82
C PRO A 253 -22.16 19.18 -24.84
N GLU A 254 -22.00 20.33 -25.46
CA GLU A 254 -22.77 20.78 -26.62
C GLU A 254 -22.20 20.07 -27.84
N ASN A 255 -22.54 18.80 -27.99
CA ASN A 255 -22.28 18.07 -29.22
C ASN A 255 -23.35 17.00 -29.43
N ASP A 256 -24.61 17.43 -29.58
CA ASP A 256 -25.67 16.61 -30.21
C ASP A 256 -26.82 17.44 -30.81
N ARG A 257 -26.61 18.72 -31.15
CA ARG A 257 -27.65 19.58 -31.77
C ARG A 257 -27.51 19.76 -33.28
N THR A 258 -26.51 19.16 -33.91
CA THR A 258 -26.28 19.23 -35.35
C THR A 258 -26.82 18.04 -36.13
N ARG A 259 -27.49 17.06 -35.50
CA ARG A 259 -28.18 15.97 -36.23
C ARG A 259 -29.70 16.13 -36.36
N GLU A 260 -30.31 17.09 -35.68
CA GLU A 260 -31.78 17.33 -35.77
C GLU A 260 -32.17 18.54 -36.64
N ARG A 261 -31.20 19.32 -37.18
CA ARG A 261 -31.50 20.45 -38.08
C ARG A 261 -31.38 20.16 -39.58
N GLU A 262 -30.83 19.01 -39.97
CA GLU A 262 -30.78 18.59 -41.38
C GLU A 262 -31.97 17.69 -41.81
N ALA A 263 -32.85 17.29 -40.89
CA ALA A 263 -34.06 16.51 -41.22
C ALA A 263 -35.35 17.35 -41.34
N SER A 264 -35.28 18.68 -41.24
CA SER A 264 -36.46 19.56 -41.28
C SER A 264 -36.43 20.62 -42.41
N ALA A 265 -35.43 20.58 -43.29
CA ALA A 265 -35.28 21.56 -44.37
C ALA A 265 -35.70 21.06 -45.77
N ASP A 266 -36.17 19.80 -45.93
CA ASP A 266 -36.42 19.21 -47.26
C ASP A 266 -37.87 18.75 -47.52
N ASN A 267 -38.88 19.36 -46.87
CA ASN A 267 -40.28 19.05 -47.24
C ASN A 267 -41.26 20.24 -47.26
N SER A 268 -40.77 21.45 -47.53
CA SER A 268 -41.65 22.63 -47.76
C SER A 268 -41.59 23.19 -49.18
N LYS A 269 -41.07 22.43 -50.16
CA LYS A 269 -41.07 22.80 -51.59
C LYS A 269 -41.80 21.79 -52.48
N THR A 270 -43.02 21.43 -52.12
CA THR A 270 -44.00 20.91 -53.10
C THR A 270 -45.42 21.24 -52.67
N GLY A 271 -45.89 22.41 -53.11
CA GLY A 271 -47.29 22.81 -53.00
C GLY A 271 -47.67 23.65 -54.21
N ARG A 272 -48.49 23.05 -55.08
CA ARG A 272 -49.28 23.67 -56.18
C ARG A 272 -48.52 24.11 -57.43
N ARG A 273 -48.63 23.30 -58.48
CA ARG A 273 -49.65 23.48 -59.53
C ARG A 273 -49.94 22.15 -60.21
#